data_AF-A0A512N831-F1
#
_entry.id   AF-A0A512N831-F1
#
_cell.length_a   1.000
_cell.length_b   1.000
_cell.length_c   1.000
_cell.angle_alpha   90.00
_cell.angle_beta   90.00
_cell.angle_gamma   90.00
#
_symmetry.space_group_name_H-M   'P 1'
#
loop_
_entity.id
_entity.type
_entity.pdbx_description
1 polymer ?
#
loop_
_entity_poly.entity_id
_entity_poly.type
_entity_poly.pdbx_seq_one_letter_code
_entity_poly.pdbx_strand_id
1 'polypeptide(L)'
;MTYLDLAPAITALRARPEEFEFINDTLHHPRSRHRFRFDSEGDVQIDALCDCSLLRARPEQAKVFHAAYQDWHANYWRPLMINREFASHFGPPPLWRRAAMWLLKRLLTGPQETKPMPAPAVAPAE
;
A
#
# COMPACT_ATOMS: atom_id res chain seq x y z
N MET A 1 37.22 -6.80 12.65
CA MET A 1 36.05 -6.25 11.95
C MET A 1 34.81 -6.61 12.75
N THR A 2 34.02 -5.61 13.13
CA THR A 2 32.76 -5.83 13.85
C THR A 2 31.69 -6.18 12.82
N TYR A 3 31.04 -7.33 12.99
CA TYR A 3 29.97 -7.77 12.10
C TYR A 3 28.61 -7.45 12.73
N LEU A 4 27.64 -7.08 11.91
CA LEU A 4 26.25 -6.95 12.36
C LEU A 4 25.61 -8.34 12.45
N ASP A 5 25.02 -8.64 13.60
CA ASP A 5 24.20 -9.83 13.73
C ASP A 5 22.81 -9.60 13.11
N LEU A 6 22.51 -10.36 12.07
CA LEU A 6 21.22 -10.31 11.36
C LEU A 6 20.13 -11.20 11.99
N ALA A 7 20.47 -12.03 12.99
CA ALA A 7 19.50 -12.93 13.61
C ALA A 7 18.24 -12.22 14.14
N PRO A 8 18.32 -11.02 14.75
CA PRO A 8 17.13 -10.27 15.16
C PRO A 8 16.24 -9.86 13.98
N ALA A 9 16.84 -9.42 12.86
CA ALA A 9 16.10 -9.01 11.67
C ALA A 9 15.41 -10.20 11.00
N ILE A 10 16.12 -11.33 10.88
CA ILE A 10 15.58 -12.60 10.35
C ILE A 10 14.40 -13.09 11.21
N THR A 11 14.57 -13.07 12.53
CA THR A 11 13.52 -13.49 13.46
C THR A 11 12.29 -12.60 13.37
N ALA A 12 12.49 -11.28 13.31
CA ALA A 12 11.40 -10.32 13.15
C ALA A 12 10.64 -10.53 11.84
N LEU A 13 11.35 -10.71 10.73
CA LEU A 13 10.74 -10.92 9.41
C LEU A 13 9.84 -12.16 9.36
N ARG A 14 10.26 -13.24 10.03
CA ARG A 14 9.49 -14.50 10.10
C ARG A 14 8.30 -14.41 11.07
N ALA A 15 8.50 -13.75 12.21
CA ALA A 15 7.48 -13.69 13.26
C ALA A 15 6.40 -12.64 12.98
N ARG A 16 6.76 -11.53 12.34
CA ARG A 16 5.90 -10.35 12.11
C ARG A 16 6.11 -9.84 10.69
N PRO A 17 5.72 -10.63 9.67
CA PRO A 17 5.94 -10.29 8.27
C PRO A 17 5.26 -8.99 7.83
N GLU A 18 4.19 -8.57 8.51
CA GLU A 18 3.44 -7.33 8.30
C GLU A 18 4.18 -6.06 8.73
N GLU A 19 5.19 -6.17 9.60
CA GLU A 19 6.01 -5.02 10.01
C GLU A 19 7.02 -4.59 8.93
N PHE A 20 7.09 -5.34 7.84
CA PHE A 20 8.01 -5.11 6.73
C PHE A 20 7.25 -4.72 5.46
N GLU A 21 7.89 -3.89 4.66
CA GLU A 21 7.37 -3.43 3.39
C GLU A 21 8.42 -3.64 2.30
N PHE A 22 7.99 -3.88 1.07
CA PHE A 22 8.90 -3.99 -0.07
C PHE A 22 8.57 -2.92 -1.11
N ILE A 23 9.54 -2.04 -1.35
CA ILE A 23 9.40 -0.86 -2.22
C ILE A 23 10.73 -0.66 -2.95
N ASN A 24 10.67 -0.42 -4.27
CA ASN A 24 11.86 -0.13 -5.10
C ASN A 24 13.01 -1.13 -4.89
N ASP A 25 12.71 -2.43 -5.00
CA ASP A 25 13.67 -3.53 -4.81
C ASP A 25 14.40 -3.54 -3.45
N THR A 26 13.80 -2.91 -2.45
CA THR A 26 14.37 -2.78 -1.12
C THR A 26 13.38 -3.28 -0.08
N LEU A 27 13.87 -4.04 0.90
CA LEU A 27 13.10 -4.43 2.07
C LEU A 27 13.21 -3.35 3.14
N HIS A 28 12.08 -2.82 3.56
CA HIS A 28 11.97 -1.76 4.56
C HIS A 28 11.43 -2.34 5.86
N HIS A 29 12.01 -1.93 6.97
CA HIS A 29 11.41 -2.07 8.30
C HIS A 29 11.13 -0.66 8.85
N PRO A 30 9.92 -0.12 8.64
CA PRO A 30 9.61 1.29 8.94
C PRO A 30 9.86 1.67 10.40
N ARG A 31 9.54 0.76 11.33
CA ARG A 31 9.66 1.01 12.77
C ARG A 31 11.10 1.29 13.20
N SER A 32 12.07 0.55 12.66
CA SER A 32 13.48 0.78 12.95
C SER A 32 14.18 1.67 11.91
N ARG A 33 13.47 2.10 10.85
CA ARG A 33 14.02 2.87 9.73
C ARG A 33 15.23 2.19 9.06
N HIS A 34 15.22 0.86 9.01
CA HIS A 34 16.23 0.09 8.30
C HIS A 34 15.74 -0.25 6.89
N ARG A 35 16.69 -0.26 5.95
CA ARG A 35 16.50 -0.65 4.57
C ARG A 35 17.55 -1.70 4.23
N PHE A 36 17.12 -2.76 3.59
CA PHE A 36 17.96 -3.88 3.21
C PHE A 36 17.84 -4.08 1.71
N ARG A 37 18.98 -4.03 1.03
CA ARG A 37 19.07 -4.30 -0.39
C ARG A 37 19.87 -5.57 -0.61
N PHE A 38 19.25 -6.55 -1.25
CA PHE A 38 19.87 -7.83 -1.55
C PHE A 38 20.43 -7.79 -2.97
N ASP A 39 21.63 -8.31 -3.15
CA ASP A 39 22.20 -8.49 -4.49
C ASP A 39 21.94 -9.89 -5.04
N SER A 40 22.34 -10.13 -6.29
CA SER A 40 22.20 -11.43 -6.95
C SER A 40 23.13 -12.51 -6.37
N GLU A 41 24.17 -12.13 -5.63
CA GLU A 41 25.12 -13.06 -5.00
C GLU A 41 24.66 -13.49 -3.59
N GLY A 42 23.61 -12.85 -3.08
CA GLY A 42 23.04 -13.09 -1.76
C GLY A 42 23.75 -12.33 -0.65
N ASP A 43 24.52 -11.30 -0.98
CA ASP A 43 24.98 -10.31 0.00
C ASP A 43 23.86 -9.30 0.31
N VAL A 44 23.97 -8.63 1.45
CA VAL A 44 22.99 -7.65 1.91
C VAL A 44 23.66 -6.33 2.25
N GLN A 45 23.20 -5.27 1.59
CA GLN A 45 23.54 -3.90 1.91
C GLN A 45 22.51 -3.35 2.89
N ILE A 46 23.01 -2.73 3.96
CA ILE A 46 22.19 -2.26 5.08
C ILE A 46 22.30 -0.75 5.14
N ASP A 47 21.20 -0.09 4.79
CA ASP A 47 21.07 1.35 4.94
C ASP A 47 20.21 1.64 6.17
N ALA A 48 20.80 2.30 7.16
CA ALA A 48 20.13 2.66 8.41
C ALA A 48 20.56 4.05 8.87
N LEU A 49 19.68 4.74 9.61
CA LEU A 49 20.02 6.02 10.23
C LEU A 49 20.86 5.89 11.51
N CYS A 50 21.14 4.66 11.94
CA CYS A 50 22.02 4.33 13.06
C CYS A 50 23.34 3.72 12.55
N ASP A 51 24.29 3.52 13.48
CA ASP A 51 25.63 3.01 13.20
C ASP A 51 25.64 1.58 12.60
N CYS A 52 24.50 0.88 12.57
CA CYS A 52 24.35 -0.40 11.88
C CYS A 52 24.73 -0.32 10.39
N SER A 53 24.59 0.85 9.75
CA SER A 53 24.98 1.07 8.34
C SER A 53 26.49 0.98 8.10
N LEU A 54 27.31 1.18 9.14
CA LEU A 54 28.76 1.09 9.06
C LEU A 54 29.27 -0.36 9.19
N LEU A 55 28.39 -1.28 9.58
CA LEU A 55 28.74 -2.67 9.85
C LEU A 55 28.36 -3.55 8.67
N ARG A 56 29.24 -4.51 8.34
CA ARG A 56 28.91 -5.56 7.37
C ARG A 56 28.28 -6.75 8.06
N ALA A 57 27.34 -7.39 7.37
CA ALA A 57 26.89 -8.72 7.73
C ALA A 57 27.96 -9.77 7.41
N ARG A 58 27.94 -10.88 8.14
CA ARG A 58 28.73 -12.05 7.73
C ARG A 58 28.10 -12.68 6.48
N PRO A 59 28.88 -13.13 5.49
CA PRO A 59 28.35 -13.73 4.26
C PRO A 59 27.37 -14.88 4.51
N GLU A 60 27.63 -15.70 5.53
CA GLU A 60 26.74 -16.81 5.91
C GLU A 60 25.40 -16.29 6.43
N GLN A 61 25.42 -15.24 7.24
CA GLN A 61 24.21 -14.61 7.76
C GLN A 61 23.45 -13.86 6.67
N ALA A 62 24.15 -13.21 5.74
CA ALA A 62 23.55 -12.53 4.59
C ALA A 62 22.77 -13.52 3.72
N LYS A 63 23.34 -14.70 3.43
CA LYS A 63 22.66 -15.76 2.69
C LYS A 63 21.40 -16.28 3.40
N VAL A 64 21.49 -16.50 4.71
CA VAL A 64 20.31 -16.94 5.50
C VAL A 64 19.23 -15.86 5.50
N PHE A 65 19.63 -14.58 5.59
CA PHE A 65 18.68 -13.47 5.54
C PHE A 65 18.04 -13.32 4.16
N HIS A 66 18.82 -13.45 3.09
CA HIS A 66 18.32 -13.42 1.72
C HIS A 66 17.30 -14.55 1.48
N ALA A 67 17.57 -15.76 1.97
CA ALA A 67 16.61 -16.87 1.88
C ALA A 67 15.32 -16.59 2.67
N ALA A 68 15.43 -16.01 3.88
CA ALA A 68 14.25 -15.62 4.66
C ALA A 68 13.44 -14.51 3.98
N TYR A 69 14.12 -13.56 3.33
CA TYR A 69 13.49 -12.52 2.51
C TYR A 69 12.76 -13.12 1.30
N GLN A 70 13.39 -14.04 0.56
CA GLN A 70 12.75 -14.68 -0.60
C GLN A 70 11.48 -15.44 -0.20
N ASP A 71 11.55 -16.19 0.90
CA ASP A 71 10.42 -16.91 1.47
C ASP A 71 9.27 -15.95 1.87
N TRP A 72 9.59 -14.91 2.64
CA TRP A 72 8.64 -13.85 2.99
C TRP A 72 8.02 -13.17 1.77
N HIS A 73 8.84 -12.82 0.78
CA HIS A 73 8.37 -12.11 -0.41
C HIS A 73 7.43 -12.98 -1.24
N ALA A 74 7.76 -14.26 -1.41
CA ALA A 74 6.96 -15.21 -2.18
C ALA A 74 5.66 -15.60 -1.48
N ASN A 75 5.72 -15.88 -0.17
CA ASN A 75 4.61 -16.50 0.57
C ASN A 75 3.71 -15.49 1.29
N TYR A 76 4.21 -14.30 1.62
CA TYR A 76 3.43 -13.28 2.31
C TYR A 76 3.19 -12.06 1.43
N TRP A 77 4.27 -11.39 1.00
CA TRP A 77 4.16 -10.06 0.38
C TRP A 77 3.45 -10.10 -0.99
N ARG A 78 3.87 -11.01 -1.87
CA ARG A 78 3.30 -11.13 -3.22
C ARG A 78 1.81 -11.48 -3.18
N PRO A 79 1.34 -12.47 -2.40
CA PRO A 79 -0.10 -12.72 -2.22
C PRO A 79 -0.85 -11.52 -1.66
N LEU A 80 -0.29 -10.83 -0.66
CA LEU A 80 -0.91 -9.62 -0.09
C LEU A 80 -1.14 -8.54 -1.15
N MET A 81 -0.13 -8.28 -1.99
CA MET A 81 -0.22 -7.30 -3.08
C MET A 81 -1.23 -7.71 -4.15
N ILE A 82 -1.27 -8.99 -4.52
CA ILE A 82 -2.27 -9.52 -5.47
C ILE A 82 -3.68 -9.32 -4.90
N ASN A 83 -3.89 -9.67 -3.62
CA ASN A 83 -5.19 -9.49 -2.97
C ASN A 83 -5.58 -8.01 -2.86
N ARG A 84 -4.62 -7.12 -2.61
CA ARG A 84 -4.85 -5.67 -2.58
C ARG A 84 -5.24 -5.14 -3.95
N GLU A 85 -4.54 -5.55 -4.99
CA GLU A 85 -4.86 -5.18 -6.38
C GLU A 85 -6.25 -5.71 -6.76
N PHE A 86 -6.53 -6.97 -6.45
CA PHE A 86 -7.84 -7.58 -6.67
C PHE A 86 -8.95 -6.81 -5.95
N ALA A 87 -8.77 -6.51 -4.66
CA ALA A 87 -9.74 -5.74 -3.87
C ALA A 87 -9.95 -4.33 -4.42
N SER A 88 -8.93 -3.71 -5.03
CA SER A 88 -9.06 -2.39 -5.65
C SER A 88 -10.08 -2.36 -6.79
N HIS A 89 -10.27 -3.48 -7.50
CA HIS A 89 -11.27 -3.60 -8.56
C HIS A 89 -12.71 -3.56 -8.04
N PHE A 90 -12.94 -3.98 -6.79
CA PHE A 90 -14.25 -3.96 -6.14
C PHE A 90 -14.45 -2.73 -5.24
N GLY A 91 -13.41 -1.90 -5.09
CA GLY A 91 -13.45 -0.69 -4.28
C GLY A 91 -14.46 0.33 -4.82
N PRO A 92 -15.06 1.17 -3.95
CA PRO A 92 -15.96 2.22 -4.40
C PRO A 92 -15.23 3.15 -5.37
N PRO A 93 -15.90 3.62 -6.44
CA PRO A 93 -15.28 4.52 -7.39
C PRO A 93 -14.74 5.76 -6.67
N PRO A 94 -13.56 6.26 -7.07
CA PRO A 94 -12.91 7.37 -6.39
C PRO A 94 -13.84 8.59 -6.37
N LEU A 95 -13.75 9.40 -5.31
CA LEU A 95 -14.68 10.51 -5.06
C LEU A 95 -14.78 11.48 -6.24
N TRP A 96 -13.70 11.69 -6.99
CA TRP A 96 -13.70 12.50 -8.21
C TRP A 96 -14.60 11.92 -9.31
N ARG A 97 -14.67 10.58 -9.44
CA ARG A 97 -15.56 9.90 -10.39
C ARG A 97 -17.02 10.09 -10.00
N ARG A 98 -17.32 10.08 -8.69
CA ARG A 98 -18.66 10.39 -8.17
C ARG A 98 -19.04 11.85 -8.43
N ALA A 99 -18.12 12.79 -8.20
CA ALA A 99 -18.32 14.21 -8.48
C ALA A 99 -18.50 14.48 -9.99
N ALA A 100 -17.72 13.82 -10.85
CA ALA A 100 -17.84 13.91 -12.30
C ALA A 100 -19.17 13.34 -12.79
N MET A 101 -19.60 12.17 -12.27
CA MET A 101 -20.94 11.63 -12.57
C MET A 101 -22.06 12.54 -12.09
N TRP A 102 -21.92 13.16 -10.92
CA TRP A 102 -22.88 14.14 -10.42
C TRP A 102 -22.96 15.38 -11.32
N LEU A 103 -21.81 15.92 -11.74
CA LEU A 103 -21.73 17.06 -12.66
C LEU A 103 -22.35 16.71 -14.02
N LEU A 104 -22.01 15.54 -14.57
CA LEU A 104 -22.56 15.06 -15.84
C LEU A 104 -24.08 14.91 -15.76
N LYS A 105 -24.58 14.33 -14.67
CA LYS A 105 -26.02 14.21 -14.43
C LYS A 105 -26.69 15.59 -14.31
N ARG A 106 -26.04 16.56 -13.66
CA ARG A 106 -26.54 17.94 -13.56
C ARG A 106 -26.54 18.69 -14.89
N LEU A 107 -25.61 18.39 -15.79
CA LEU A 107 -25.55 18.99 -17.13
C LEU A 107 -26.55 18.35 -18.11
N LEU A 108 -26.72 17.02 -18.03
CA LEU A 108 -27.67 16.27 -18.86
C LEU A 108 -29.12 16.48 -18.41
N THR A 109 -29.34 16.65 -17.11
CA THR A 109 -30.64 17.08 -16.57
C THR A 109 -30.66 18.60 -16.65
N GLY A 110 -30.94 19.15 -17.84
CA GLY A 110 -31.18 20.58 -18.02
C GLY A 110 -32.26 21.08 -17.03
N PRO A 111 -32.35 22.41 -16.79
CA PRO A 111 -33.28 22.97 -15.81
C PRO A 111 -34.67 22.42 -16.10
N GLN A 112 -35.20 21.61 -15.18
CA GLN A 112 -36.63 21.32 -15.13
C GLN A 112 -37.29 22.68 -14.95
N GLU A 113 -37.84 23.23 -16.03
CA GLU A 113 -38.82 24.31 -15.92
C GLU A 113 -39.86 23.81 -14.92
N THR A 114 -39.90 24.47 -13.77
CA THR A 114 -41.00 24.34 -12.83
C THR A 114 -42.22 24.84 -13.55
N LYS A 115 -42.91 23.94 -14.25
CA LYS A 115 -44.21 24.21 -14.86
C LYS A 115 -45.10 24.76 -13.75
N PRO A 116 -45.53 26.04 -13.81
CA PRO A 116 -46.32 26.61 -12.74
C PRO A 116 -47.61 25.80 -12.62
N MET A 117 -47.85 25.28 -11.41
CA MET A 117 -49.07 24.58 -11.08
C MET A 117 -50.22 25.58 -11.28
N PRO A 118 -51.26 25.25 -12.07
CA PRO A 118 -52.38 26.16 -12.25
C PRO A 118 -53.03 26.39 -10.88
N ALA A 119 -53.19 27.66 -10.51
CA ALA A 119 -53.84 28.06 -9.27
C ALA A 119 -55.23 27.41 -9.17
N PRO A 120 -55.65 26.94 -7.98
CA PRO A 120 -56.98 26.38 -7.82
C PRO A 120 -58.02 27.45 -8.17
N ALA A 121 -58.87 27.13 -9.14
CA ALA A 121 -60.02 27.96 -9.49
C ALA A 121 -60.93 28.05 -8.27
N VAL A 122 -60.96 29.21 -7.63
CA VAL A 122 -61.97 29.55 -6.62
C VAL A 122 -63.30 29.67 -7.37
N ALA A 123 -64.19 28.69 -7.18
CA ALA A 123 -65.57 28.77 -7.63
C ALA A 123 -66.33 29.80 -6.77
N PRO A 124 -67.18 30.66 -7.35
CA PRO A 124 -68.00 31.55 -6.57
C PRO A 124 -69.11 30.75 -5.89
N ALA A 125 -69.46 31.17 -4.67
CA ALA A 125 -70.53 30.60 -3.88
C ALA A 125 -71.90 30.97 -4.46
N GLU A 126 -72.76 29.97 -4.62
CA GLU A 126 -74.22 30.06 -4.57
C GLU A 126 -74.76 28.91 -3.73
#